data_AF-A0A328CVC0-F1
#
_entry.id   AF-A0A328CVC0-F1
#
_cell.length_a   1.000
_cell.length_b   1.000
_cell.length_c   1.000
_cell.angle_alpha   90.00
_cell.angle_beta   90.00
_cell.angle_gamma   90.00
#
_symmetry.space_group_name_H-M   'P 1'
#
loop_
_entity.id
_entity.type
_entity.pdbx_description
1 polymer ?
#
loop_
_entity_poly.entity_id
_entity_poly.type
_entity_poly.pdbx_seq_one_letter_code
_entity_poly.pdbx_strand_id
1 'polypeptide(L)'
;MAAFDSLDDFLFSASRACCSPLALFIQIQGYMICLLLAIGWALAAYVRRRETRMIKDRMKQGNSFAFLCKDINELEHSNQINLPRVSVVMPLKGFGEHNLQNWRSQITSLYGGPLEFLFVVESIKDPAYCAVQKLLTDFQDEVDTKIIVAGLSTTCSQKIHNQLVGVEKMHKDTKYVLFLDDDARLHPGSIGALTVEMEKNPEIFIQTGYPLDLPSGSLGSYCIYEYHMPCSMGFATGGKTFFLWGGCMMMRADDFRTDRHGVVSQLRDGGYSDDMTLAAIAGANKRLITSPPVAVFPHPLATDLTFPRYWNYLRKQTFVLESYTTRVNWIMNRALFFTHCYLSWGFVAPYFMAGFHVAAALRQYFRGYSSDESVSTCNGLPLAVCLAICTIIELLSMGNLTRIEVKLCNLLSPEAPRLSLYSYNWCLVFIAMLVDNFLYPISAFRSYFSQSINWSGIRYHLHNGKISKIERHRDIVPKYTDLGGKKLRWKGGPHKVSIISSLCRSLACWHQPKKYDT
;
A
#
# COMPACT_ATOMS: atom_id res chain seq x y z
N MET A 1 -37.52 -1.99 -36.47
CA MET A 1 -37.85 -0.59 -36.14
C MET A 1 -38.39 -0.50 -34.71
N ALA A 2 -39.53 -1.13 -34.38
CA ALA A 2 -40.14 -1.08 -33.03
C ALA A 2 -39.22 -1.32 -31.81
N ALA A 3 -38.31 -2.32 -31.86
CA ALA A 3 -37.39 -2.59 -30.74
C ALA A 3 -36.30 -1.51 -30.54
N PHE A 4 -35.96 -0.77 -31.60
CA PHE A 4 -35.01 0.34 -31.49
C PHE A 4 -35.70 1.60 -30.99
N ASP A 5 -36.97 1.81 -31.34
CA ASP A 5 -37.73 2.97 -30.89
C ASP A 5 -38.02 2.88 -29.38
N SER A 6 -38.30 1.67 -28.86
CA SER A 6 -38.42 1.43 -27.41
C SER A 6 -37.11 1.66 -26.63
N LEU A 7 -35.96 1.43 -27.26
CA LEU A 7 -34.66 1.64 -26.64
C LEU A 7 -34.29 3.12 -26.60
N ASP A 8 -34.61 3.85 -27.68
CA ASP A 8 -34.41 5.30 -27.76
C ASP A 8 -35.31 6.02 -26.73
N ASP A 9 -36.58 5.62 -26.61
CA ASP A 9 -37.51 6.15 -25.59
C ASP A 9 -36.99 5.92 -24.17
N PHE A 10 -36.47 4.72 -23.89
CA PHE A 10 -35.86 4.41 -22.59
C PHE A 10 -34.64 5.30 -22.32
N LEU A 11 -33.72 5.43 -23.29
CA LEU A 11 -32.51 6.25 -23.13
C LEU A 11 -32.84 7.73 -22.91
N PHE A 12 -33.79 8.29 -23.65
CA PHE A 12 -34.22 9.67 -23.48
C PHE A 12 -34.93 9.89 -22.15
N SER A 13 -35.78 8.95 -21.73
CA SER A 13 -36.43 8.98 -20.42
C SER A 13 -35.41 8.89 -19.27
N ALA A 14 -34.46 7.97 -19.35
CA ALA A 14 -33.39 7.82 -18.37
C ALA A 14 -32.50 9.06 -18.29
N SER A 15 -32.12 9.65 -19.45
CA SER A 15 -31.36 10.90 -19.51
C SER A 15 -32.13 12.04 -18.82
N ARG A 16 -33.43 12.19 -19.07
CA ARG A 16 -34.27 13.19 -18.38
C ARG A 16 -34.36 12.94 -16.88
N ALA A 17 -34.51 11.68 -16.45
CA ALA A 17 -34.53 11.33 -15.03
C ALA A 17 -33.19 11.68 -14.32
N CYS A 18 -32.07 11.53 -15.02
CA CYS A 18 -30.74 11.93 -14.56
C CYS A 18 -30.57 13.46 -14.46
N CYS A 19 -31.52 14.26 -14.95
CA CYS A 19 -31.58 15.72 -14.74
C CYS A 19 -32.51 16.14 -13.59
N SER A 20 -33.11 15.19 -12.85
CA SER A 20 -33.93 15.51 -11.67
C SER A 20 -33.11 16.18 -10.56
N PRO A 21 -33.73 16.94 -9.62
CA PRO A 21 -33.00 17.58 -8.53
C PRO A 21 -32.14 16.63 -7.70
N LEU A 22 -32.62 15.41 -7.44
CA LEU A 22 -31.87 14.38 -6.73
C LEU A 22 -30.67 13.88 -7.55
N ALA A 23 -30.84 13.65 -8.84
CA ALA A 23 -29.74 13.21 -9.71
C ALA A 23 -28.69 14.31 -9.92
N LEU A 24 -29.11 15.58 -9.98
CA LEU A 24 -28.19 16.72 -9.98
C LEU A 24 -27.37 16.79 -8.69
N PHE A 25 -28.00 16.57 -7.53
CA PHE A 25 -27.29 16.50 -6.26
C PHE A 25 -26.21 15.40 -6.27
N ILE A 26 -26.54 14.19 -6.73
CA ILE A 26 -25.60 13.07 -6.82
C ILE A 26 -24.43 13.40 -7.76
N GLN A 27 -24.71 14.01 -8.92
CA GLN A 27 -23.68 14.41 -9.88
C GLN A 27 -22.74 15.48 -9.29
N ILE A 28 -23.30 16.53 -8.67
CA ILE A 28 -22.51 17.58 -8.00
C ILE A 28 -21.64 16.97 -6.90
N GLN A 29 -22.19 16.04 -6.10
CA GLN A 29 -21.42 15.31 -5.10
C GLN A 29 -20.23 14.58 -5.74
N GLY A 30 -20.44 13.87 -6.85
CA GLY A 30 -19.37 13.22 -7.59
C GLY A 30 -18.26 14.18 -8.03
N TYR A 31 -18.63 15.35 -8.56
CA TYR A 31 -17.67 16.39 -8.96
C TYR A 31 -16.84 16.86 -7.76
N MET A 32 -17.50 17.10 -6.63
CA MET A 32 -16.83 17.50 -5.40
C MET A 32 -15.87 16.42 -4.90
N ILE A 33 -16.22 15.13 -5.00
CA ILE A 33 -15.32 14.02 -4.66
C ILE A 33 -14.07 14.06 -5.55
N CYS A 34 -14.22 14.10 -6.88
CA CYS A 34 -13.10 14.19 -7.82
C CYS A 34 -12.18 15.38 -7.52
N LEU A 35 -12.76 16.56 -7.29
CA LEU A 35 -11.99 17.79 -7.03
C LEU A 35 -11.28 17.76 -5.68
N LEU A 36 -11.90 17.20 -4.63
CA LEU A 36 -11.26 17.04 -3.33
C LEU A 36 -10.09 16.06 -3.39
N LEU A 37 -10.24 14.94 -4.09
CA LEU A 37 -9.15 14.00 -4.35
C LEU A 37 -8.02 14.67 -5.13
N ALA A 38 -8.35 15.42 -6.18
CA ALA A 38 -7.38 16.17 -6.97
C ALA A 38 -6.58 17.18 -6.12
N ILE A 39 -7.25 17.94 -5.25
CA ILE A 39 -6.60 18.89 -4.34
C ILE A 39 -5.69 18.15 -3.36
N GLY A 40 -6.17 17.06 -2.75
CA GLY A 40 -5.39 16.29 -1.79
C GLY A 40 -4.12 15.70 -2.40
N TRP A 41 -4.18 15.13 -3.61
CA TRP A 41 -3.00 14.66 -4.32
C TRP A 41 -2.06 15.80 -4.75
N ALA A 42 -2.58 16.98 -5.08
CA ALA A 42 -1.76 18.15 -5.39
C ALA A 42 -0.97 18.63 -4.16
N LEU A 43 -1.59 18.63 -2.98
CA LEU A 43 -0.95 18.96 -1.71
C LEU A 43 0.09 17.90 -1.30
N ALA A 44 -0.24 16.62 -1.41
CA ALA A 44 0.70 15.52 -1.20
C ALA A 44 1.93 15.64 -2.12
N ALA A 45 1.68 15.95 -3.40
CA ALA A 45 2.71 16.17 -4.40
C ALA A 45 3.60 17.37 -4.03
N TYR A 46 3.03 18.45 -3.49
CA TYR A 46 3.79 19.60 -3.01
C TYR A 46 4.75 19.23 -1.88
N VAL A 47 4.28 18.46 -0.88
CA VAL A 47 5.11 18.00 0.24
C VAL A 47 6.30 17.16 -0.25
N ARG A 48 6.05 16.11 -1.06
CA ARG A 48 7.13 15.25 -1.57
C ARG A 48 8.06 15.98 -2.55
N ARG A 49 7.54 16.98 -3.29
CA ARG A 49 8.34 17.83 -4.18
C ARG A 49 9.28 18.74 -3.40
N ARG A 50 8.83 19.30 -2.28
CA ARG A 50 9.68 20.12 -1.40
C ARG A 50 10.90 19.33 -0.93
N GLU A 51 10.69 18.10 -0.50
CA GLU A 51 11.78 17.21 -0.03
C GLU A 51 12.72 16.81 -1.15
N THR A 52 12.17 16.48 -2.32
CA THR A 52 12.96 16.23 -3.54
C THR A 52 13.88 17.41 -3.88
N ARG A 53 13.38 18.65 -3.75
CA ARG A 53 14.19 19.86 -3.98
C ARG A 53 15.27 20.01 -2.91
N MET A 54 14.91 19.86 -1.64
CA MET A 54 15.86 19.95 -0.53
C MET A 54 17.03 18.97 -0.66
N ILE A 55 16.76 17.70 -1.03
CA ILE A 55 17.82 16.71 -1.28
C ILE A 55 18.73 17.19 -2.41
N LYS A 56 18.16 17.60 -3.56
CA LYS A 56 18.94 18.05 -4.71
C LYS A 56 19.77 19.30 -4.43
N ASP A 57 19.22 20.26 -3.71
CA ASP A 57 19.90 21.51 -3.39
C ASP A 57 21.09 21.25 -2.47
N ARG A 58 20.97 20.32 -1.51
CA ARG A 58 22.09 19.87 -0.67
C ARG A 58 23.17 19.12 -1.44
N MET A 59 22.78 18.28 -2.39
CA MET A 59 23.76 17.64 -3.29
C MET A 59 24.57 18.67 -4.08
N LYS A 60 23.92 19.74 -4.56
CA LYS A 60 24.61 20.85 -5.24
C LYS A 60 25.52 21.66 -4.31
N GLN A 61 25.16 21.75 -3.03
CA GLN A 61 25.96 22.44 -1.99
C GLN A 61 27.13 21.60 -1.46
N GLY A 62 27.36 20.39 -1.99
CA GLY A 62 28.51 19.54 -1.65
C GLY A 62 28.18 18.32 -0.79
N ASN A 63 26.94 18.14 -0.33
CA ASN A 63 26.53 16.91 0.38
C ASN A 63 26.10 15.81 -0.62
N SER A 64 27.05 15.04 -1.14
CA SER A 64 26.79 13.91 -2.03
C SER A 64 25.89 12.81 -1.41
N PHE A 65 25.77 12.77 -0.09
CA PHE A 65 24.96 11.81 0.68
C PHE A 65 23.65 12.40 1.19
N ALA A 66 23.14 13.49 0.59
CA ALA A 66 21.90 14.13 1.01
C ALA A 66 20.64 13.22 0.95
N PHE A 67 20.73 12.08 0.26
CA PHE A 67 19.69 11.04 0.23
C PHE A 67 19.69 10.14 1.48
N LEU A 68 20.76 10.16 2.28
CA LEU A 68 20.91 9.44 3.55
C LEU A 68 20.66 10.35 4.74
N CYS A 69 21.36 11.48 4.80
CA CYS A 69 21.38 12.38 5.95
C CYS A 69 21.23 13.85 5.52
N LYS A 70 20.79 14.70 6.45
CA LYS A 70 20.57 16.12 6.14
C LYS A 70 21.88 16.89 6.16
N ASP A 71 22.73 16.58 7.13
CA ASP A 71 24.09 17.11 7.27
C ASP A 71 25.09 15.96 7.08
N ILE A 72 26.14 16.20 6.28
CA ILE A 72 27.17 15.19 6.00
C ILE A 72 27.99 14.86 7.26
N ASN A 73 28.12 15.81 8.20
CA ASN A 73 28.84 15.59 9.45
C ASN A 73 28.12 14.57 10.34
N GLU A 74 26.82 14.33 10.14
CA GLU A 74 26.10 13.26 10.84
C GLU A 74 26.75 11.90 10.58
N LEU A 75 27.44 11.69 9.44
CA LEU A 75 28.13 10.45 9.10
C LEU A 75 29.48 10.26 9.79
N GLU A 76 29.97 11.25 10.54
CA GLU A 76 31.19 11.12 11.33
C GLU A 76 31.06 10.01 12.38
N HIS A 77 32.16 9.29 12.61
CA HIS A 77 32.18 8.17 13.55
C HIS A 77 31.72 8.55 14.97
N SER A 78 32.06 9.76 15.42
CA SER A 78 31.65 10.36 16.69
C SER A 78 30.12 10.45 16.83
N ASN A 79 29.40 10.68 15.74
CA ASN A 79 27.94 10.72 15.71
C ASN A 79 27.36 9.32 15.56
N GLN A 80 27.93 8.50 14.69
CA GLN A 80 27.42 7.16 14.39
C GLN A 80 27.50 6.21 15.61
N ILE A 81 28.54 6.31 16.44
CA ILE A 81 28.68 5.45 17.64
C ILE A 81 27.58 5.70 18.69
N ASN A 82 26.97 6.89 18.69
CA ASN A 82 25.89 7.26 19.60
C ASN A 82 24.50 6.87 19.08
N LEU A 83 24.42 6.32 17.87
CA LEU A 83 23.15 5.91 17.29
C LEU A 83 22.55 4.71 18.04
N PRO A 84 21.24 4.72 18.30
CA PRO A 84 20.59 3.67 19.07
C PRO A 84 20.51 2.35 18.30
N ARG A 85 20.48 1.24 19.03
CA ARG A 85 20.24 -0.07 18.41
C ARG A 85 18.80 -0.19 17.88
N VAL A 86 18.68 -0.70 16.66
CA VAL A 86 17.39 -1.03 16.02
C VAL A 86 17.33 -2.53 15.71
N SER A 87 16.28 -3.20 16.18
CA SER A 87 15.96 -4.57 15.76
C SER A 87 14.88 -4.53 14.69
N VAL A 88 15.12 -5.19 13.57
CA VAL A 88 14.23 -5.27 12.42
C VAL A 88 13.53 -6.62 12.43
N VAL A 89 12.22 -6.62 12.67
CA VAL A 89 11.40 -7.84 12.75
C VAL A 89 10.62 -8.01 11.44
N MET A 90 10.91 -9.09 10.72
CA MET A 90 10.32 -9.40 9.42
C MET A 90 9.45 -10.67 9.52
N PRO A 91 8.12 -10.55 9.70
CA PRO A 91 7.22 -11.69 9.65
C PRO A 91 7.10 -12.21 8.21
N LEU A 92 7.55 -13.44 7.96
CA LEU A 92 7.57 -14.03 6.62
C LEU A 92 6.50 -15.10 6.44
N LYS A 93 5.99 -15.22 5.19
CA LYS A 93 5.11 -16.30 4.77
C LYS A 93 5.23 -16.59 3.27
N GLY A 94 5.74 -17.76 2.91
CA GLY A 94 5.91 -18.17 1.52
C GLY A 94 7.08 -17.45 0.82
N PHE A 95 7.24 -17.69 -0.49
CA PHE A 95 8.35 -17.12 -1.26
C PHE A 95 7.94 -16.72 -2.68
N GLY A 96 8.18 -15.47 -3.07
CA GLY A 96 7.89 -14.93 -4.40
C GLY A 96 9.12 -14.42 -5.15
N GLU A 97 8.87 -13.96 -6.38
CA GLU A 97 9.91 -13.56 -7.33
C GLU A 97 10.78 -12.39 -6.82
N HIS A 98 10.17 -11.43 -6.13
CA HIS A 98 10.85 -10.22 -5.68
C HIS A 98 11.39 -10.30 -4.24
N ASN A 99 11.05 -11.34 -3.47
CA ASN A 99 11.41 -11.45 -2.06
C ASN A 99 12.92 -11.35 -1.82
N LEU A 100 13.74 -12.07 -2.59
CA LEU A 100 15.20 -12.08 -2.37
C LEU A 100 15.83 -10.70 -2.57
N GLN A 101 15.40 -9.97 -3.61
CA GLN A 101 15.88 -8.61 -3.88
C GLN A 101 15.41 -7.64 -2.81
N ASN A 102 14.15 -7.79 -2.36
CA ASN A 102 13.62 -6.98 -1.28
C ASN A 102 14.40 -7.24 0.01
N TRP A 103 14.48 -8.47 0.48
CA TRP A 103 15.25 -8.83 1.69
C TRP A 103 16.70 -8.35 1.64
N ARG A 104 17.36 -8.46 0.48
CA ARG A 104 18.69 -7.87 0.27
C ARG A 104 18.68 -6.36 0.54
N SER A 105 17.74 -5.61 -0.04
CA SER A 105 17.62 -4.16 0.23
C SER A 105 17.31 -3.83 1.69
N GLN A 106 16.67 -4.74 2.43
CA GLN A 106 16.35 -4.56 3.85
C GLN A 106 17.60 -4.73 4.72
N ILE A 107 18.42 -5.76 4.45
CA ILE A 107 19.63 -6.05 5.24
C ILE A 107 20.82 -5.17 4.88
N THR A 108 20.90 -4.63 3.66
CA THR A 108 22.00 -3.73 3.22
C THR A 108 21.69 -2.25 3.51
N SER A 109 21.15 -1.96 4.70
CA SER A 109 20.89 -0.57 5.11
C SER A 109 22.21 0.17 5.38
N LEU A 110 22.24 1.48 5.11
CA LEU A 110 23.37 2.37 5.42
C LEU A 110 23.18 3.13 6.74
N TYR A 111 22.42 2.55 7.67
CA TYR A 111 22.32 3.05 9.03
C TYR A 111 23.56 2.63 9.82
N GLY A 112 24.32 3.59 10.37
CA GLY A 112 25.59 3.28 11.06
C GLY A 112 25.46 2.90 12.54
N GLY A 113 24.25 2.89 13.09
CA GLY A 113 23.99 2.34 14.43
C GLY A 113 23.86 0.81 14.42
N PRO A 114 23.85 0.15 15.59
CA PRO A 114 23.76 -1.30 15.66
C PRO A 114 22.42 -1.81 15.11
N LEU A 115 22.48 -2.75 14.16
CA LEU A 115 21.32 -3.40 13.56
C LEU A 115 21.28 -4.88 13.93
N GLU A 116 20.07 -5.40 14.10
CA GLU A 116 19.79 -6.83 14.20
C GLU A 116 18.58 -7.15 13.32
N PHE A 117 18.65 -8.20 12.49
CA PHE A 117 17.58 -8.59 11.59
C PHE A 117 16.99 -9.94 11.98
N LEU A 118 15.70 -9.96 12.32
CA LEU A 118 14.97 -11.13 12.78
C LEU A 118 13.96 -11.57 11.72
N PHE A 119 14.31 -12.60 10.96
CA PHE A 119 13.41 -13.23 9.98
C PHE A 119 12.54 -14.26 10.70
N VAL A 120 11.25 -13.96 10.85
CA VAL A 120 10.35 -14.79 11.66
C VAL A 120 9.39 -15.57 10.78
N VAL A 121 9.49 -16.89 10.81
CA VAL A 121 8.61 -17.83 10.10
C VAL A 121 7.76 -18.65 11.06
N GLU A 122 6.62 -19.17 10.60
CA GLU A 122 5.79 -20.06 11.43
C GLU A 122 6.46 -21.44 11.65
N SER A 123 7.24 -21.93 10.68
CA SER A 123 7.84 -23.27 10.71
C SER A 123 9.01 -23.39 9.73
N ILE A 124 9.89 -24.37 9.95
CA ILE A 124 10.97 -24.73 9.01
C ILE A 124 10.47 -25.25 7.65
N LYS A 125 9.18 -25.58 7.55
CA LYS A 125 8.54 -26.04 6.31
C LYS A 125 8.05 -24.87 5.45
N ASP A 126 8.09 -23.65 5.97
CA ASP A 126 7.73 -22.47 5.19
C ASP A 126 8.72 -22.28 4.04
N PRO A 127 8.27 -22.05 2.79
CA PRO A 127 9.16 -21.77 1.67
C PRO A 127 10.15 -20.61 1.91
N ALA A 128 9.78 -19.64 2.76
CA ALA A 128 10.67 -18.55 3.15
C ALA A 128 11.92 -19.03 3.89
N TYR A 129 11.82 -20.05 4.74
CA TYR A 129 12.91 -20.49 5.62
C TYR A 129 14.18 -20.87 4.83
N CYS A 130 14.03 -21.73 3.81
CA CYS A 130 15.16 -22.16 2.98
C CYS A 130 15.73 -21.02 2.14
N ALA A 131 14.88 -20.10 1.67
CA ALA A 131 15.33 -18.96 0.88
C ALA A 131 16.13 -17.95 1.72
N VAL A 132 15.67 -17.66 2.94
CA VAL A 132 16.39 -16.81 3.89
C VAL A 132 17.70 -17.46 4.29
N GLN A 133 17.71 -18.77 4.61
CA GLN A 133 18.96 -19.46 4.99
C GLN A 133 20.06 -19.32 3.92
N LYS A 134 19.68 -19.40 2.63
CA LYS A 134 20.59 -19.17 1.52
C LYS A 134 21.06 -17.71 1.46
N LEU A 135 20.14 -16.76 1.56
CA LEU A 135 20.48 -15.33 1.61
C LEU A 135 21.48 -15.04 2.73
N LEU A 136 21.27 -15.59 3.93
CA LEU A 136 22.16 -15.34 5.07
C LEU A 136 23.54 -15.98 4.92
N THR A 137 23.68 -17.00 4.07
CA THR A 137 25.00 -17.57 3.76
C THR A 137 25.86 -16.56 2.99
N ASP A 138 25.25 -15.74 2.15
CA ASP A 138 25.95 -14.73 1.33
C ASP A 138 26.39 -13.50 2.15
N PHE A 139 25.81 -13.28 3.34
CA PHE A 139 26.07 -12.13 4.23
C PHE A 139 26.54 -12.56 5.62
N GLN A 140 27.07 -13.78 5.72
CA GLN A 140 27.59 -14.31 6.97
C GLN A 140 28.71 -13.40 7.48
N ASP A 141 28.70 -13.10 8.77
CA ASP A 141 29.65 -12.21 9.47
C ASP A 141 29.58 -10.71 9.12
N GLU A 142 28.84 -10.31 8.08
CA GLU A 142 28.61 -8.90 7.71
C GLU A 142 27.41 -8.27 8.42
N VAL A 143 26.37 -9.07 8.70
CA VAL A 143 25.09 -8.58 9.25
C VAL A 143 24.60 -9.49 10.38
N ASP A 144 24.26 -8.91 11.54
CA ASP A 144 23.62 -9.64 12.65
C ASP A 144 22.20 -10.05 12.25
N THR A 145 22.05 -11.33 11.89
CA THR A 145 20.81 -11.89 11.33
C THR A 145 20.43 -13.18 12.04
N LYS A 146 19.13 -13.37 12.27
CA LYS A 146 18.57 -14.54 12.95
C LYS A 146 17.32 -15.01 12.25
N ILE A 147 17.20 -16.33 12.06
CA ILE A 147 15.96 -16.96 11.64
C ILE A 147 15.25 -17.50 12.87
N ILE A 148 14.02 -17.06 13.10
CA ILE A 148 13.19 -17.46 14.24
C ILE A 148 12.01 -18.27 13.75
N VAL A 149 11.80 -19.43 14.37
CA VAL A 149 10.61 -20.23 14.17
C VAL A 149 9.62 -19.91 15.29
N ALA A 150 8.59 -19.13 14.98
CA ALA A 150 7.59 -18.66 15.95
C ALA A 150 6.52 -19.70 16.31
N GLY A 151 6.39 -20.77 15.51
CA GLY A 151 5.29 -21.70 15.65
C GLY A 151 3.97 -21.15 15.11
N LEU A 152 2.88 -21.86 15.38
CA LEU A 152 1.55 -21.53 14.87
C LEU A 152 0.82 -20.59 15.82
N SER A 153 0.18 -19.56 15.28
CA SER A 153 -0.71 -18.69 16.05
C SER A 153 -1.98 -19.42 16.50
N THR A 154 -2.46 -19.07 17.69
CA THR A 154 -3.69 -19.64 18.28
C THR A 154 -4.77 -18.58 18.53
N THR A 155 -4.37 -17.36 18.90
CA THR A 155 -5.30 -16.30 19.31
C THR A 155 -5.32 -15.09 18.37
N CYS A 156 -4.29 -14.90 17.54
CA CYS A 156 -4.16 -13.76 16.63
C CYS A 156 -3.73 -14.22 15.22
N SER A 157 -3.61 -13.29 14.27
CA SER A 157 -3.12 -13.60 12.93
C SER A 157 -1.68 -14.12 12.99
N GLN A 158 -1.30 -14.96 12.02
CA GLN A 158 0.06 -15.51 11.98
C GLN A 158 1.11 -14.40 11.82
N LYS A 159 0.78 -13.30 11.13
CA LYS A 159 1.66 -12.13 11.01
C LYS A 159 1.93 -11.51 12.38
N ILE A 160 0.87 -11.21 13.14
CA ILE A 160 0.98 -10.64 14.49
C ILE A 160 1.74 -11.57 15.43
N HIS A 161 1.42 -12.87 15.40
CA HIS A 161 2.13 -13.87 16.21
C HIS A 161 3.64 -13.86 15.93
N ASN A 162 4.03 -13.85 14.64
CA ASN A 162 5.43 -13.77 14.25
C ASN A 162 6.07 -12.45 14.71
N GLN A 163 5.37 -11.32 14.60
CA GLN A 163 5.86 -10.03 15.10
C GLN A 163 6.11 -10.06 16.61
N LEU A 164 5.16 -10.57 17.40
CA LEU A 164 5.27 -10.66 18.85
C LEU A 164 6.41 -11.58 19.28
N VAL A 165 6.58 -12.74 18.65
CA VAL A 165 7.73 -13.63 18.94
C VAL A 165 9.05 -12.97 18.53
N GLY A 166 9.09 -12.23 17.42
CA GLY A 166 10.27 -11.46 17.03
C GLY A 166 10.67 -10.43 18.08
N VAL A 167 9.69 -9.72 18.63
CA VAL A 167 9.89 -8.76 19.73
C VAL A 167 10.37 -9.45 21.01
N GLU A 168 9.83 -10.62 21.36
CA GLU A 168 10.30 -11.39 22.52
C GLU A 168 11.76 -11.85 22.39
N LYS A 169 12.27 -11.96 21.16
CA LYS A 169 13.63 -12.46 20.85
C LYS A 169 14.60 -11.36 20.43
N MET A 170 14.14 -10.11 20.33
CA MET A 170 15.01 -8.98 19.97
C MET A 170 16.08 -8.75 21.04
N HIS A 171 17.20 -8.15 20.63
CA HIS A 171 18.28 -7.82 21.54
C HIS A 171 17.80 -6.99 22.74
N LYS A 172 18.35 -7.27 23.94
CA LYS A 172 17.97 -6.60 25.19
C LYS A 172 18.22 -5.09 25.16
N ASP A 173 19.26 -4.66 24.46
CA ASP A 173 19.66 -3.25 24.34
C ASP A 173 18.98 -2.52 23.18
N THR A 174 18.04 -3.19 22.49
CA THR A 174 17.27 -2.55 21.41
C THR A 174 16.43 -1.41 21.98
N LYS A 175 16.57 -0.22 21.37
CA LYS A 175 15.77 0.98 21.69
C LYS A 175 14.53 1.06 20.81
N TYR A 176 14.69 0.76 19.52
CA TYR A 176 13.60 0.78 18.54
C TYR A 176 13.43 -0.56 17.84
N VAL A 177 12.17 -0.95 17.65
CA VAL A 177 11.80 -2.09 16.80
C VAL A 177 11.19 -1.57 15.50
N LEU A 178 11.63 -2.12 14.38
CA LEU A 178 11.10 -1.84 13.06
C LEU A 178 10.45 -3.10 12.49
N PHE A 179 9.14 -3.06 12.28
CA PHE A 179 8.41 -4.12 11.58
C PHE A 179 8.41 -3.82 10.09
N LEU A 180 8.75 -4.82 9.27
CA LEU A 180 8.75 -4.71 7.81
C LEU A 180 8.03 -5.89 7.17
N ASP A 181 7.16 -5.59 6.21
CA ASP A 181 6.64 -6.62 5.31
C ASP A 181 7.75 -7.11 4.37
N ASP A 182 7.62 -8.37 3.95
CA ASP A 182 8.61 -9.09 3.16
C ASP A 182 8.60 -8.71 1.66
N ASP A 183 7.63 -7.91 1.21
CA ASP A 183 7.49 -7.37 -0.14
C ASP A 183 7.85 -5.88 -0.28
N ALA A 184 8.20 -5.21 0.82
CA ALA A 184 8.67 -3.82 0.77
C ALA A 184 10.15 -3.71 0.41
N ARG A 185 10.48 -2.88 -0.58
CA ARG A 185 11.86 -2.50 -0.90
C ARG A 185 12.27 -1.26 -0.11
N LEU A 186 13.26 -1.39 0.78
CA LEU A 186 13.76 -0.25 1.54
C LEU A 186 14.75 0.59 0.72
N HIS A 187 14.84 1.87 1.08
CA HIS A 187 15.94 2.71 0.65
C HIS A 187 17.11 2.59 1.63
N PRO A 188 18.36 2.74 1.19
CA PRO A 188 19.55 2.60 2.04
C PRO A 188 19.47 3.39 3.36
N GLY A 189 18.97 4.63 3.32
CA GLY A 189 18.85 5.52 4.48
C GLY A 189 17.53 5.41 5.25
N SER A 190 16.62 4.50 4.90
CA SER A 190 15.27 4.46 5.47
C SER A 190 15.25 4.25 6.99
N ILE A 191 16.07 3.32 7.51
CA ILE A 191 16.15 3.07 8.96
C ILE A 191 16.67 4.32 9.68
N GLY A 192 17.73 4.94 9.15
CA GLY A 192 18.28 6.17 9.71
C GLY A 192 17.27 7.32 9.71
N ALA A 193 16.53 7.51 8.61
CA ALA A 193 15.52 8.56 8.50
C ALA A 193 14.39 8.39 9.53
N LEU A 194 13.93 7.16 9.78
CA LEU A 194 12.95 6.88 10.83
C LEU A 194 13.56 7.12 12.22
N THR A 195 14.72 6.54 12.51
CA THR A 195 15.36 6.69 13.82
C THR A 195 15.62 8.14 14.18
N VAL A 196 16.12 8.95 13.25
CA VAL A 196 16.39 10.38 13.47
C VAL A 196 15.12 11.14 13.87
N GLU A 197 13.97 10.82 13.27
CA GLU A 197 12.72 11.48 13.60
C GLU A 197 12.16 10.99 14.96
N MET A 198 12.34 9.71 15.31
CA MET A 198 12.02 9.17 16.65
C MET A 198 12.87 9.80 17.77
N GLU A 199 14.15 10.10 17.50
CA GLU A 199 15.04 10.78 18.44
C GLU A 199 14.68 12.28 18.57
N LYS A 200 14.36 12.96 17.47
CA LYS A 200 13.99 14.38 17.48
C LYS A 200 12.69 14.66 18.23
N ASN A 201 11.71 13.77 18.11
CA ASN A 201 10.41 13.94 18.75
C ASN A 201 10.06 12.72 19.61
N PRO A 202 10.33 12.79 20.93
CA PRO A 202 10.02 11.72 21.86
C PRO A 202 8.54 11.35 21.97
N GLU A 203 7.62 12.24 21.58
CA GLU A 203 6.17 12.01 21.63
C GLU A 203 5.66 11.04 20.56
N ILE A 204 6.45 10.82 19.51
CA ILE A 204 6.12 9.86 18.46
C ILE A 204 6.00 8.47 19.07
N PHE A 205 4.83 7.88 18.89
CA PHE A 205 4.52 6.54 19.34
C PHE A 205 4.77 5.52 18.23
N ILE A 206 4.39 5.86 16.99
CA ILE A 206 4.61 5.02 15.82
C ILE A 206 5.04 5.88 14.64
N GLN A 207 6.07 5.43 13.92
CA GLN A 207 6.33 5.91 12.56
C GLN A 207 5.99 4.87 11.54
N THR A 208 5.49 5.31 10.40
CA THR A 208 5.10 4.44 9.29
C THR A 208 5.60 4.98 7.97
N GLY A 209 5.61 4.12 6.95
CA GLY A 209 5.74 4.55 5.56
C GLY A 209 4.50 4.31 4.73
N TYR A 210 4.68 4.47 3.43
CA TYR A 210 3.65 4.24 2.40
C TYR A 210 4.18 3.31 1.29
N PRO A 211 3.42 2.28 0.86
CA PRO A 211 3.77 1.47 -0.28
C PRO A 211 3.42 2.21 -1.58
N LEU A 212 4.42 2.56 -2.38
CA LEU A 212 4.22 3.04 -3.75
C LEU A 212 4.00 1.84 -4.67
N ASP A 213 2.73 1.56 -4.95
CA ASP A 213 2.36 0.49 -5.88
C ASP A 213 2.82 0.77 -7.30
N LEU A 214 3.46 -0.24 -7.89
CA LEU A 214 3.90 -0.25 -9.29
C LEU A 214 3.08 -1.30 -10.06
N PRO A 215 1.95 -0.92 -10.69
CA PRO A 215 1.11 -1.83 -11.46
C PRO A 215 1.86 -2.32 -12.70
N SER A 216 1.57 -3.56 -13.06
CA SER A 216 2.37 -4.34 -14.02
C SER A 216 1.61 -4.76 -15.27
N GLY A 217 0.41 -4.19 -15.47
CA GLY A 217 -0.35 -4.25 -16.74
C GLY A 217 -1.73 -4.89 -16.64
N SER A 218 -2.03 -5.65 -15.59
CA SER A 218 -3.35 -6.26 -15.39
C SER A 218 -4.33 -5.25 -14.75
N LEU A 219 -5.62 -5.32 -15.12
CA LEU A 219 -6.65 -4.47 -14.52
C LEU A 219 -6.66 -4.58 -12.99
N GLY A 220 -6.57 -5.81 -12.45
CA GLY A 220 -6.51 -6.01 -11.00
C GLY A 220 -5.32 -5.31 -10.34
N SER A 221 -4.15 -5.27 -10.97
CA SER A 221 -3.00 -4.51 -10.43
C SER A 221 -3.27 -3.01 -10.39
N TYR A 222 -3.99 -2.48 -11.38
CA TYR A 222 -4.41 -1.07 -11.37
C TYR A 222 -5.49 -0.80 -10.32
N CYS A 223 -6.40 -1.74 -10.05
CA CYS A 223 -7.37 -1.60 -8.96
C CYS A 223 -6.67 -1.54 -7.59
N ILE A 224 -5.63 -2.34 -7.36
CA ILE A 224 -4.84 -2.26 -6.11
C ILE A 224 -4.15 -0.91 -5.99
N TYR A 225 -3.48 -0.48 -7.05
CA TYR A 225 -2.84 0.84 -7.12
C TYR A 225 -3.84 1.95 -6.82
N GLU A 226 -5.03 1.89 -7.43
CA GLU A 226 -6.08 2.88 -7.22
C GLU A 226 -6.59 2.89 -5.78
N TYR A 227 -6.86 1.73 -5.20
CA TYR A 227 -7.30 1.60 -3.81
C TYR A 227 -6.35 2.29 -2.81
N HIS A 228 -5.03 2.18 -3.02
CA HIS A 228 -4.03 2.81 -2.15
C HIS A 228 -3.82 4.30 -2.43
N MET A 229 -4.13 4.80 -3.62
CA MET A 229 -3.79 6.17 -4.00
C MET A 229 -4.51 7.24 -3.17
N PRO A 230 -5.80 7.11 -2.79
CA PRO A 230 -6.40 8.02 -1.81
C PRO A 230 -5.68 8.00 -0.45
N CYS A 231 -5.17 6.85 -0.01
CA CYS A 231 -4.43 6.73 1.24
C CYS A 231 -3.09 7.51 1.20
N SER A 232 -2.46 7.64 0.03
CA SER A 232 -1.19 8.37 -0.14
C SER A 232 -1.26 9.82 0.40
N MET A 233 -2.43 10.47 0.30
CA MET A 233 -2.67 11.82 0.84
C MET A 233 -2.42 11.87 2.35
N GLY A 234 -2.83 10.84 3.07
CA GLY A 234 -2.64 10.71 4.52
C GLY A 234 -1.19 10.43 4.92
N PHE A 235 -0.38 9.84 4.05
CA PHE A 235 1.04 9.55 4.30
C PHE A 235 1.97 10.66 3.80
N ALA A 236 1.46 11.64 3.05
CA ALA A 236 2.21 12.75 2.47
C ALA A 236 1.87 14.09 3.13
N THR A 237 1.58 14.10 4.43
CA THR A 237 1.23 15.30 5.21
C THR A 237 2.44 16.09 5.71
N GLY A 238 3.66 15.56 5.56
CA GLY A 238 4.87 16.19 6.12
C GLY A 238 5.16 15.78 7.56
N GLY A 239 4.45 14.80 8.12
CA GLY A 239 4.63 14.36 9.50
C GLY A 239 3.41 13.62 10.04
N LYS A 240 2.65 14.26 10.94
CA LYS A 240 1.51 13.65 11.64
C LYS A 240 0.50 13.03 10.67
N THR A 241 0.06 11.83 10.98
CA THR A 241 -0.97 11.12 10.22
C THR A 241 -1.90 10.34 11.15
N PHE A 242 -3.05 9.93 10.61
CA PHE A 242 -3.96 8.97 11.25
C PHE A 242 -3.90 7.59 10.58
N PHE A 243 -3.23 7.50 9.44
CA PHE A 243 -3.06 6.26 8.70
C PHE A 243 -1.83 5.52 9.20
N LEU A 244 -1.94 4.20 9.24
CA LEU A 244 -0.85 3.31 9.57
C LEU A 244 -0.80 2.21 8.52
N TRP A 245 0.39 1.88 8.04
CA TRP A 245 0.59 0.78 7.11
C TRP A 245 1.43 -0.30 7.77
N GLY A 246 0.88 -1.50 7.89
CA GLY A 246 1.53 -2.62 8.58
C GLY A 246 2.83 -3.13 7.93
N GLY A 247 3.20 -2.62 6.76
CA GLY A 247 4.41 -3.03 6.04
C GLY A 247 5.67 -2.24 6.36
N CYS A 248 5.57 -1.15 7.10
CA CYS A 248 6.72 -0.46 7.68
C CYS A 248 6.28 0.30 8.93
N MET A 249 6.65 -0.18 10.12
CA MET A 249 6.28 0.45 11.39
C MET A 249 7.46 0.48 12.37
N MET A 250 7.92 1.67 12.76
CA MET A 250 8.94 1.85 13.80
C MET A 250 8.29 2.28 15.12
N MET A 251 8.67 1.61 16.21
CA MET A 251 8.14 1.83 17.56
C MET A 251 9.25 1.68 18.61
N ARG A 252 9.01 2.16 19.83
CA ARG A 252 9.94 1.95 20.96
C ARG A 252 9.84 0.50 21.42
N ALA A 253 10.99 -0.14 21.64
CA ALA A 253 11.06 -1.50 22.15
C ALA A 253 10.39 -1.63 23.53
N ASP A 254 10.54 -0.60 24.37
CA ASP A 254 9.97 -0.59 25.73
C ASP A 254 8.44 -0.56 25.73
N ASP A 255 7.80 -0.02 24.69
CA ASP A 255 6.34 -0.03 24.58
C ASP A 255 5.82 -1.48 24.46
N PHE A 256 6.61 -2.39 23.88
CA PHE A 256 6.28 -3.82 23.88
C PHE A 256 6.69 -4.53 25.17
N ARG A 257 7.90 -4.25 25.69
CA ARG A 257 8.40 -4.90 26.92
C ARG A 257 7.51 -4.64 28.13
N THR A 258 6.94 -3.43 28.21
CA THR A 258 6.07 -3.00 29.30
C THR A 258 4.57 -3.16 28.99
N ASP A 259 4.24 -3.75 27.84
CA ASP A 259 2.86 -3.80 27.31
C ASP A 259 2.14 -2.44 27.39
N ARG A 260 2.86 -1.38 27.01
CA ARG A 260 2.38 -0.01 27.19
C ARG A 260 1.12 0.19 26.37
N HIS A 261 0.09 0.76 27.02
CA HIS A 261 -1.24 0.94 26.42
C HIS A 261 -1.91 -0.37 25.96
N GLY A 262 -1.39 -1.52 26.40
CA GLY A 262 -1.85 -2.84 25.99
C GLY A 262 -1.45 -3.23 24.57
N VAL A 263 -0.34 -2.71 24.03
CA VAL A 263 0.13 -3.04 22.66
C VAL A 263 0.25 -4.55 22.43
N VAL A 264 0.90 -5.28 23.34
CA VAL A 264 1.07 -6.73 23.24
C VAL A 264 -0.24 -7.44 23.54
N SER A 265 -0.91 -7.07 24.62
CA SER A 265 -2.16 -7.73 25.04
C SER A 265 -3.25 -7.64 23.98
N GLN A 266 -3.46 -6.46 23.37
CA GLN A 266 -4.48 -6.26 22.36
C GLN A 266 -4.15 -6.92 21.02
N LEU A 267 -2.87 -6.93 20.61
CA LEU A 267 -2.45 -7.66 19.41
C LEU A 267 -2.62 -9.17 19.60
N ARG A 268 -2.25 -9.68 20.78
CA ARG A 268 -2.34 -11.11 21.12
C ARG A 268 -3.78 -11.59 21.29
N ASP A 269 -4.66 -10.76 21.83
CA ASP A 269 -6.06 -11.09 22.11
C ASP A 269 -6.96 -10.86 20.89
N GLY A 270 -6.94 -11.79 19.93
CA GLY A 270 -7.88 -11.78 18.81
C GLY A 270 -7.47 -10.89 17.64
N GLY A 271 -6.30 -10.23 17.69
CA GLY A 271 -5.86 -9.28 16.67
C GLY A 271 -5.71 -9.90 15.29
N TYR A 272 -6.34 -9.31 14.26
CA TYR A 272 -6.18 -9.72 12.87
C TYR A 272 -5.23 -8.81 12.09
N SER A 273 -5.46 -7.49 12.11
CA SER A 273 -4.62 -6.48 11.45
C SER A 273 -3.85 -5.69 12.50
N ASP A 274 -2.53 -5.69 12.35
CA ASP A 274 -1.57 -5.01 13.21
C ASP A 274 -1.73 -3.50 13.11
N ASP A 275 -1.82 -2.99 11.89
CA ASP A 275 -1.96 -1.56 11.63
C ASP A 275 -3.24 -0.94 12.19
N MET A 276 -4.41 -1.49 11.92
CA MET A 276 -5.67 -0.93 12.47
C MET A 276 -5.73 -1.07 13.98
N THR A 277 -5.21 -2.17 14.54
CA THR A 277 -5.16 -2.35 15.99
C THR A 277 -4.26 -1.30 16.62
N LEU A 278 -3.05 -1.10 16.10
CA LEU A 278 -2.09 -0.11 16.61
C LEU A 278 -2.56 1.33 16.39
N ALA A 279 -3.20 1.63 15.26
CA ALA A 279 -3.83 2.92 15.01
C ALA A 279 -4.95 3.22 16.01
N ALA A 280 -5.77 2.22 16.35
CA ALA A 280 -6.81 2.36 17.37
C ALA A 280 -6.23 2.57 18.78
N ILE A 281 -5.16 1.85 19.13
CA ILE A 281 -4.44 2.04 20.41
C ILE A 281 -3.88 3.46 20.49
N ALA A 282 -3.26 3.94 19.41
CA ALA A 282 -2.73 5.30 19.34
C ALA A 282 -3.85 6.33 19.50
N GLY A 283 -4.97 6.18 18.78
CA GLY A 283 -6.12 7.07 18.87
C GLY A 283 -6.74 7.12 20.27
N ALA A 284 -6.96 5.95 20.88
CA ALA A 284 -7.54 5.83 22.23
C ALA A 284 -6.66 6.50 23.30
N ASN A 285 -5.34 6.49 23.12
CA ASN A 285 -4.37 7.06 24.05
C ASN A 285 -3.82 8.43 23.59
N LYS A 286 -4.43 9.04 22.56
CA LYS A 286 -4.03 10.33 21.97
C LYS A 286 -2.53 10.40 21.61
N ARG A 287 -1.99 9.30 21.12
CA ARG A 287 -0.58 9.16 20.75
C ARG A 287 -0.33 9.57 19.30
N LEU A 288 0.89 10.04 19.06
CA LEU A 288 1.28 10.59 17.77
C LEU A 288 1.75 9.48 16.82
N ILE A 289 1.09 9.38 15.66
CA ILE A 289 1.58 8.61 14.51
C ILE A 289 2.16 9.60 13.50
N THR A 290 3.33 9.29 12.94
CA THR A 290 3.95 10.11 11.89
C THR A 290 4.38 9.28 10.69
N SER A 291 4.42 9.91 9.52
CA SER A 291 4.95 9.34 8.28
C SER A 291 5.93 10.33 7.67
N PRO A 292 7.25 10.10 7.81
CA PRO A 292 8.23 10.97 7.20
C PRO A 292 8.07 11.04 5.67
N PRO A 293 8.23 12.22 5.05
CA PRO A 293 8.15 12.39 3.60
C PRO A 293 9.16 11.61 2.76
N VAL A 294 10.11 10.91 3.35
CA VAL A 294 11.05 10.01 2.66
C VAL A 294 10.67 8.53 2.84
N ALA A 295 9.71 8.21 3.71
CA ALA A 295 9.20 6.86 3.94
C ALA A 295 8.14 6.49 2.88
N VAL A 296 8.57 6.41 1.62
CA VAL A 296 7.78 5.87 0.50
C VAL A 296 8.57 4.71 -0.08
N PHE A 297 7.93 3.56 -0.28
CA PHE A 297 8.63 2.31 -0.58
C PHE A 297 8.11 1.69 -1.87
N PRO A 298 8.96 1.42 -2.87
CA PRO A 298 8.54 0.76 -4.11
C PRO A 298 7.94 -0.62 -3.84
N HIS A 299 6.74 -0.86 -4.35
CA HIS A 299 6.00 -2.10 -4.16
C HIS A 299 5.50 -2.64 -5.53
N PRO A 300 6.26 -3.52 -6.19
CA PRO A 300 5.87 -4.10 -7.47
C PRO A 300 4.72 -5.09 -7.33
N LEU A 301 3.65 -4.88 -8.11
CA LEU A 301 2.46 -5.74 -8.11
C LEU A 301 2.57 -6.87 -9.13
N ALA A 302 1.95 -8.01 -8.83
CA ALA A 302 1.96 -9.19 -9.70
C ALA A 302 1.40 -8.92 -11.11
N THR A 303 2.12 -9.39 -12.14
CA THR A 303 1.76 -9.27 -13.56
C THR A 303 0.53 -10.08 -13.94
N ASP A 304 0.28 -11.18 -13.24
CA ASP A 304 -0.75 -12.20 -13.54
C ASP A 304 -1.95 -12.16 -12.58
N LEU A 305 -2.33 -10.97 -12.10
CA LEU A 305 -3.41 -10.85 -11.12
C LEU A 305 -4.79 -11.13 -11.74
N THR A 306 -5.31 -12.32 -11.46
CA THR A 306 -6.66 -12.74 -11.86
C THR A 306 -7.74 -12.11 -10.97
N PHE A 307 -8.97 -12.00 -11.49
CA PHE A 307 -10.09 -11.43 -10.74
C PHE A 307 -10.32 -12.10 -9.37
N PRO A 308 -10.28 -13.45 -9.20
CA PRO A 308 -10.43 -14.06 -7.89
C PRO A 308 -9.33 -13.67 -6.88
N ARG A 309 -8.09 -13.48 -7.33
CA ARG A 309 -6.97 -13.02 -6.48
C ARG A 309 -7.17 -11.56 -6.06
N TYR A 310 -7.55 -10.70 -7.01
CA TYR A 310 -7.89 -9.32 -6.73
C TYR A 310 -9.12 -9.20 -5.80
N TRP A 311 -10.17 -9.98 -6.04
CA TRP A 311 -11.34 -10.03 -5.16
C TRP A 311 -10.93 -10.44 -3.75
N ASN A 312 -10.11 -11.48 -3.58
CA ASN A 312 -9.62 -11.86 -2.26
C ASN A 312 -8.77 -10.76 -1.61
N TYR A 313 -8.00 -10.00 -2.38
CA TYR A 313 -7.29 -8.81 -1.89
C TYR A 313 -8.27 -7.73 -1.38
N LEU A 314 -9.21 -7.30 -2.20
CA LEU A 314 -10.21 -6.27 -1.82
C LEU A 314 -11.04 -6.73 -0.62
N ARG A 315 -11.33 -8.03 -0.54
CA ARG A 315 -11.98 -8.66 0.60
C ARG A 315 -11.15 -8.53 1.87
N LYS A 316 -9.82 -8.69 1.82
CA LYS A 316 -8.97 -8.47 3.00
C LYS A 316 -9.02 -7.03 3.47
N GLN A 317 -8.93 -6.09 2.54
CA GLN A 317 -8.98 -4.66 2.84
C GLN A 317 -10.27 -4.28 3.59
N THR A 318 -11.41 -4.80 3.14
CA THR A 318 -12.69 -4.56 3.83
C THR A 318 -12.86 -5.41 5.09
N PHE A 319 -12.30 -6.63 5.12
CA PHE A 319 -12.38 -7.52 6.28
C PHE A 319 -11.63 -6.99 7.49
N VAL A 320 -10.55 -6.24 7.27
CA VAL A 320 -9.81 -5.54 8.33
C VAL A 320 -10.73 -4.64 9.17
N LEU A 321 -11.72 -3.99 8.56
CA LEU A 321 -12.69 -3.14 9.27
C LEU A 321 -13.60 -3.94 10.22
N GLU A 322 -13.75 -5.25 10.01
CA GLU A 322 -14.53 -6.12 10.90
C GLU A 322 -13.77 -6.47 12.19
N SER A 323 -12.43 -6.31 12.21
CA SER A 323 -11.59 -6.58 13.37
C SER A 323 -11.54 -5.37 14.31
N TYR A 324 -11.75 -5.58 15.61
CA TYR A 324 -11.66 -4.52 16.62
C TYR A 324 -11.38 -5.07 18.01
N THR A 325 -10.70 -4.27 18.84
CA THR A 325 -10.36 -4.63 20.22
C THR A 325 -11.27 -3.95 21.25
N THR A 326 -11.83 -2.78 20.90
CA THR A 326 -12.65 -1.96 21.78
C THR A 326 -13.93 -1.48 21.08
N ARG A 327 -14.93 -1.05 21.86
CA ARG A 327 -16.17 -0.48 21.33
C ARG A 327 -15.93 0.81 20.54
N VAL A 328 -14.95 1.62 20.95
CA VAL A 328 -14.59 2.86 20.23
C VAL A 328 -13.99 2.51 18.87
N ASN A 329 -13.06 1.55 18.82
CA ASN A 329 -12.48 1.05 17.56
C ASN A 329 -13.59 0.50 16.64
N TRP A 330 -14.54 -0.28 17.19
CA TRP A 330 -15.69 -0.74 16.42
C TRP A 330 -16.50 0.39 15.79
N ILE A 331 -16.85 1.43 16.56
CA ILE A 331 -17.58 2.60 16.04
C ILE A 331 -16.77 3.29 14.93
N MET A 332 -15.47 3.48 15.13
CA MET A 332 -14.59 4.09 14.12
C MET A 332 -14.55 3.26 12.84
N ASN A 333 -14.39 1.95 12.94
CA ASN A 333 -14.38 1.07 11.77
C ASN A 333 -15.74 1.04 11.06
N ARG A 334 -16.86 1.14 11.80
CA ARG A 334 -18.19 1.29 11.20
C ARG A 334 -18.35 2.64 10.49
N ALA A 335 -17.87 3.72 11.08
CA ALA A 335 -17.89 5.04 10.45
C ALA A 335 -17.06 5.03 9.15
N LEU A 336 -15.85 4.45 9.16
CA LEU A 336 -15.02 4.27 7.98
C LEU A 336 -15.71 3.40 6.91
N PHE A 337 -16.32 2.29 7.32
CA PHE A 337 -17.10 1.42 6.43
C PHE A 337 -18.20 2.19 5.70
N PHE A 338 -19.06 2.91 6.44
CA PHE A 338 -20.19 3.63 5.83
C PHE A 338 -19.73 4.81 4.98
N THR A 339 -18.74 5.56 5.47
CA THR A 339 -18.18 6.71 4.75
C THR A 339 -17.55 6.27 3.43
N HIS A 340 -16.74 5.22 3.45
CA HIS A 340 -16.10 4.71 2.23
C HIS A 340 -17.16 4.16 1.26
N CYS A 341 -18.15 3.40 1.73
CA CYS A 341 -19.22 2.93 0.85
C CYS A 341 -19.99 4.08 0.19
N TYR A 342 -20.32 5.12 0.97
CA TYR A 342 -21.02 6.31 0.48
C TYR A 342 -20.20 7.09 -0.54
N LEU A 343 -18.91 7.32 -0.27
CA LEU A 343 -18.02 8.02 -1.18
C LEU A 343 -17.76 7.23 -2.47
N SER A 344 -17.54 5.91 -2.38
CA SER A 344 -17.28 5.08 -3.56
C SER A 344 -18.46 5.01 -4.52
N TRP A 345 -19.68 4.75 -4.04
CA TRP A 345 -20.85 4.78 -4.93
C TRP A 345 -21.27 6.20 -5.33
N GLY A 346 -21.04 7.21 -4.47
CA GLY A 346 -21.21 8.61 -4.83
C GLY A 346 -20.24 9.07 -5.93
N PHE A 347 -19.04 8.49 -5.98
CA PHE A 347 -18.07 8.71 -7.04
C PHE A 347 -18.50 8.03 -8.36
N VAL A 348 -18.95 6.77 -8.30
CA VAL A 348 -19.28 6.00 -9.51
C VAL A 348 -20.63 6.37 -10.14
N ALA A 349 -21.64 6.73 -9.34
CA ALA A 349 -22.99 7.05 -9.82
C ALA A 349 -23.05 8.11 -10.95
N PRO A 350 -22.33 9.26 -10.86
CA PRO A 350 -22.26 10.23 -11.96
C PRO A 350 -21.79 9.64 -13.29
N TYR A 351 -20.91 8.65 -13.29
CA TYR A 351 -20.42 8.03 -14.53
C TYR A 351 -21.50 7.18 -15.21
N PHE A 352 -22.34 6.49 -14.43
CA PHE A 352 -23.51 5.81 -14.98
C PHE A 352 -24.52 6.81 -15.59
N MET A 353 -24.76 7.93 -14.90
CA MET A 353 -25.65 8.99 -15.39
C MET A 353 -25.10 9.65 -16.67
N ALA A 354 -23.80 9.97 -16.68
CA ALA A 354 -23.11 10.50 -17.86
C ALA A 354 -23.19 9.52 -19.05
N GLY A 355 -23.12 8.21 -18.80
CA GLY A 355 -23.34 7.18 -19.82
C GLY A 355 -24.70 7.30 -20.51
N PHE A 356 -25.78 7.52 -19.75
CA PHE A 356 -27.10 7.76 -20.33
C PHE A 356 -27.15 9.06 -21.14
N HIS A 357 -26.56 10.16 -20.63
CA HIS A 357 -26.52 11.43 -21.33
C HIS A 357 -25.76 11.35 -22.66
N VAL A 358 -24.59 10.71 -22.68
CA VAL A 358 -23.80 10.54 -23.90
C VAL A 358 -24.49 9.58 -24.88
N ALA A 359 -25.05 8.47 -24.40
CA ALA A 359 -25.78 7.53 -25.26
C ALA A 359 -27.01 8.18 -25.92
N ALA A 360 -27.79 8.96 -25.15
CA ALA A 360 -28.91 9.73 -25.67
C ALA A 360 -28.47 10.76 -26.73
N ALA A 361 -27.42 11.55 -26.44
CA ALA A 361 -26.89 12.54 -27.38
C ALA A 361 -26.38 11.91 -28.69
N LEU A 362 -25.65 10.79 -28.60
CA LEU A 362 -25.17 10.05 -29.77
C LEU A 362 -26.34 9.48 -30.59
N ARG A 363 -27.34 8.89 -29.94
CA ARG A 363 -28.53 8.36 -30.63
C ARG A 363 -29.27 9.45 -31.38
N GLN A 364 -29.44 10.61 -30.75
CA GLN A 364 -30.08 11.75 -31.36
C GLN A 364 -29.32 12.25 -32.60
N TYR A 365 -27.98 12.37 -32.49
CA TYR A 365 -27.12 12.79 -33.60
C TYR A 365 -27.20 11.84 -34.80
N PHE A 366 -27.14 10.52 -34.57
CA PHE A 366 -27.15 9.54 -35.65
C PHE A 366 -28.52 9.32 -36.30
N ARG A 367 -29.63 9.57 -35.59
CA ARG A 367 -30.99 9.39 -36.15
C ARG A 367 -31.62 10.66 -36.72
N GLY A 368 -30.99 11.82 -36.54
CA GLY A 368 -31.45 13.07 -37.15
C GLY A 368 -32.79 13.58 -36.59
N TYR A 369 -33.10 13.28 -35.32
CA TYR A 369 -34.28 13.84 -34.65
C TYR A 369 -34.27 15.38 -34.71
N SER A 370 -35.43 15.99 -34.92
CA SER A 370 -35.57 17.44 -35.14
C SER A 370 -35.25 18.27 -33.89
N SER A 371 -34.90 19.54 -34.10
CA SER A 371 -34.44 20.47 -33.06
C SER A 371 -35.45 20.71 -31.91
N ASP A 372 -36.75 20.47 -32.09
CA ASP A 372 -37.75 20.75 -31.04
C ASP A 372 -37.83 19.65 -29.96
N GLU A 373 -37.54 18.38 -30.28
CA GLU A 373 -37.34 17.32 -29.28
C GLU A 373 -35.93 17.36 -28.65
N SER A 374 -35.01 18.13 -29.25
CA SER A 374 -33.61 18.23 -28.84
C SER A 374 -33.39 18.99 -27.53
N VAL A 375 -34.20 20.01 -27.27
CA VAL A 375 -33.98 20.99 -26.19
C VAL A 375 -34.17 20.35 -24.81
N SER A 376 -35.04 19.34 -24.68
CA SER A 376 -35.24 18.61 -23.41
C SER A 376 -34.19 17.53 -23.14
N THR A 377 -33.49 17.03 -24.17
CA THR A 377 -32.55 15.91 -24.05
C THR A 377 -31.10 16.38 -23.90
N CYS A 378 -30.76 17.56 -24.46
CA CYS A 378 -29.42 18.15 -24.39
C CYS A 378 -29.03 18.76 -23.02
N ASN A 379 -29.94 18.85 -22.04
CA ASN A 379 -29.63 19.43 -20.73
C ASN A 379 -28.62 18.59 -19.91
N GLY A 380 -28.49 17.29 -20.19
CA GLY A 380 -27.57 16.40 -19.47
C GLY A 380 -26.13 16.39 -20.01
N LEU A 381 -25.91 16.80 -21.26
CA LEU A 381 -24.58 16.80 -21.87
C LEU A 381 -23.59 17.74 -21.16
N PRO A 382 -23.97 18.97 -20.75
CA PRO A 382 -23.11 19.81 -19.92
C PRO A 382 -22.66 19.14 -18.62
N LEU A 383 -23.52 18.33 -17.98
CA LEU A 383 -23.19 17.59 -16.77
C LEU A 383 -22.10 16.54 -17.05
N ALA A 384 -22.26 15.76 -18.12
CA ALA A 384 -21.25 14.80 -18.55
C ALA A 384 -19.90 15.48 -18.89
N VAL A 385 -19.94 16.67 -19.51
CA VAL A 385 -18.73 17.46 -19.80
C VAL A 385 -18.07 17.96 -18.51
N CYS A 386 -18.85 18.46 -17.54
CA CYS A 386 -18.33 18.85 -16.23
C CYS A 386 -17.65 17.68 -15.50
N LEU A 387 -18.27 16.49 -15.52
CA LEU A 387 -17.68 15.27 -14.96
C LEU A 387 -16.35 14.93 -15.64
N ALA A 388 -16.31 15.01 -16.97
CA ALA A 388 -15.10 14.74 -17.75
C ALA A 388 -13.97 15.71 -17.38
N ILE A 389 -14.26 17.00 -17.23
CA ILE A 389 -13.27 18.01 -16.78
C ILE A 389 -12.76 17.67 -15.38
N CYS A 390 -13.65 17.36 -14.43
CA CYS A 390 -13.26 16.99 -13.07
C CYS A 390 -12.37 15.73 -13.05
N THR A 391 -12.74 14.72 -13.84
CA THR A 391 -11.98 13.47 -13.99
C THR A 391 -10.59 13.73 -14.58
N ILE A 392 -10.47 14.61 -15.57
CA ILE A 392 -9.16 14.97 -16.16
C ILE A 392 -8.28 15.66 -15.12
N ILE A 393 -8.83 16.61 -14.35
CA ILE A 393 -8.10 17.31 -13.29
C ILE A 393 -7.61 16.31 -12.23
N GLU A 394 -8.48 15.38 -11.84
CA GLU A 394 -8.19 14.30 -10.90
C GLU A 394 -7.04 13.40 -11.40
N LEU A 395 -7.14 12.85 -12.62
CA LEU A 395 -6.12 11.99 -13.22
C LEU A 395 -4.78 12.70 -13.40
N LEU A 396 -4.79 13.98 -13.78
CA LEU A 396 -3.57 14.80 -13.90
C LEU A 396 -2.90 15.01 -12.52
N SER A 397 -3.70 15.24 -11.48
CA SER A 397 -3.18 15.40 -10.12
C SER A 397 -2.57 14.10 -9.60
N MET A 398 -3.30 12.98 -9.74
CA MET A 398 -2.84 11.63 -9.41
C MET A 398 -1.51 11.32 -10.13
N GLY A 399 -1.45 11.52 -11.45
CA GLY A 399 -0.23 11.27 -12.22
C GLY A 399 0.94 12.17 -11.88
N ASN A 400 0.68 13.43 -11.48
CA ASN A 400 1.74 14.29 -11.00
C ASN A 400 2.30 13.82 -9.65
N LEU A 401 1.47 13.35 -8.73
CA LEU A 401 1.91 12.77 -7.46
C LEU A 401 2.77 11.51 -7.68
N THR A 402 2.25 10.52 -8.41
CA THR A 402 2.97 9.26 -8.69
C THR A 402 4.33 9.53 -9.35
N ARG A 403 4.39 10.52 -10.26
CA ARG A 403 5.65 10.95 -10.89
C ARG A 403 6.65 11.54 -9.90
N ILE A 404 6.18 12.29 -8.90
CA ILE A 404 7.04 12.87 -7.87
C ILE A 404 7.53 11.77 -6.91
N GLU A 405 6.66 10.85 -6.52
CA GLU A 405 7.02 9.71 -5.66
C GLU A 405 8.06 8.81 -6.33
N VAL A 406 7.87 8.45 -7.61
CA VAL A 406 8.88 7.71 -8.39
C VAL A 406 10.21 8.45 -8.46
N LYS A 407 10.19 9.78 -8.69
CA LYS A 407 11.42 10.59 -8.68
C LYS A 407 12.10 10.60 -7.32
N LEU A 408 11.32 10.66 -6.24
CA LEU A 408 11.83 10.62 -4.89
C LEU A 408 12.46 9.26 -4.59
N CYS A 409 11.79 8.14 -4.90
CA CYS A 409 12.34 6.80 -4.75
C CYS A 409 13.67 6.62 -5.51
N ASN A 410 13.76 7.13 -6.74
CA ASN A 410 15.00 7.10 -7.53
C ASN A 410 16.13 7.94 -6.92
N LEU A 411 15.82 9.03 -6.21
CA LEU A 411 16.81 9.83 -5.49
C LEU A 411 17.26 9.16 -4.19
N LEU A 412 16.34 8.51 -3.49
CA LEU A 412 16.60 7.81 -2.23
C LEU A 412 17.38 6.50 -2.46
N SER A 413 17.41 5.97 -3.68
CA SER A 413 18.17 4.75 -4.03
C SER A 413 18.92 4.91 -5.34
N PRO A 414 20.04 5.67 -5.35
CA PRO A 414 20.77 5.98 -6.57
C PRO A 414 21.39 4.73 -7.25
N GLU A 415 21.72 3.71 -6.47
CA GLU A 415 22.33 2.45 -6.96
C GLU A 415 21.28 1.42 -7.41
N ALA A 416 19.99 1.64 -7.11
CA ALA A 416 18.94 0.72 -7.50
C ALA A 416 18.52 0.94 -8.97
N PRO A 417 17.95 -0.08 -9.64
CA PRO A 417 17.35 0.09 -10.95
C PRO A 417 16.31 1.22 -10.95
N ARG A 418 16.45 2.14 -11.91
CA ARG A 418 15.55 3.31 -11.99
C ARG A 418 14.11 2.89 -12.23
N LEU A 419 13.24 3.35 -11.35
CA LEU A 419 11.79 3.24 -11.49
C LEU A 419 11.31 4.19 -12.58
N SER A 420 10.34 3.74 -13.36
CA SER A 420 9.76 4.50 -14.48
C SER A 420 8.25 4.33 -14.52
N LEU A 421 7.56 5.38 -14.96
CA LEU A 421 6.12 5.36 -15.22
C LEU A 421 5.78 4.97 -16.67
N TYR A 422 6.77 4.64 -17.50
CA TYR A 422 6.55 4.34 -18.92
C TYR A 422 5.55 3.19 -19.15
N SER A 423 5.50 2.22 -18.23
CA SER A 423 4.58 1.09 -18.30
C SER A 423 3.15 1.39 -17.85
N TYR A 424 2.87 2.61 -17.35
CA TYR A 424 1.55 2.97 -16.84
C TYR A 424 0.58 3.23 -17.99
N ASN A 425 -0.59 2.62 -17.90
CA ASN A 425 -1.70 2.83 -18.80
C ASN A 425 -2.79 3.64 -18.08
N TRP A 426 -2.85 4.94 -18.36
CA TRP A 426 -3.80 5.86 -17.73
C TRP A 426 -5.27 5.58 -18.07
N CYS A 427 -5.54 4.92 -19.20
CA CYS A 427 -6.89 4.45 -19.52
C CYS A 427 -7.29 3.31 -18.57
N LEU A 428 -6.37 2.36 -18.29
CA LEU A 428 -6.61 1.32 -17.29
C LEU A 428 -6.71 1.87 -15.87
N VAL A 429 -5.96 2.93 -15.53
CA VAL A 429 -6.13 3.62 -14.24
C VAL A 429 -7.55 4.15 -14.09
N PHE A 430 -8.08 4.84 -15.10
CA PHE A 430 -9.46 5.35 -15.08
C PHE A 430 -10.49 4.21 -14.95
N ILE A 431 -10.34 3.13 -15.73
CA ILE A 431 -11.24 1.97 -15.64
C ILE A 431 -11.15 1.33 -14.24
N ALA A 432 -9.95 1.21 -13.69
CA ALA A 432 -9.72 0.67 -12.35
C ALA A 432 -10.39 1.51 -11.26
N MET A 433 -10.35 2.85 -11.35
CA MET A 433 -11.06 3.75 -10.42
C MET A 433 -12.56 3.43 -10.37
N LEU A 434 -13.19 3.26 -11.53
CA LEU A 434 -14.62 2.94 -11.58
C LEU A 434 -14.90 1.53 -11.04
N VAL A 435 -14.07 0.55 -11.43
CA VAL A 435 -14.26 -0.85 -11.05
C VAL A 435 -14.03 -1.06 -9.55
N ASP A 436 -12.95 -0.53 -8.98
CA ASP A 436 -12.62 -0.71 -7.56
C ASP A 436 -13.67 -0.05 -6.66
N ASN A 437 -14.02 1.23 -6.93
CA ASN A 437 -15.06 1.93 -6.18
C ASN A 437 -16.46 1.30 -6.35
N PHE A 438 -16.77 0.69 -7.50
CA PHE A 438 -18.02 -0.04 -7.65
C PHE A 438 -18.03 -1.33 -6.80
N LEU A 439 -16.92 -2.06 -6.79
CA LEU A 439 -16.78 -3.34 -6.10
C LEU A 439 -16.57 -3.21 -4.60
N TYR A 440 -15.99 -2.09 -4.11
CA TYR A 440 -15.67 -1.88 -2.71
C TYR A 440 -16.89 -2.09 -1.79
N PRO A 441 -18.05 -1.45 -2.02
CA PRO A 441 -19.20 -1.64 -1.13
C PRO A 441 -19.72 -3.07 -1.15
N ILE A 442 -19.74 -3.72 -2.33
CA ILE A 442 -20.14 -5.13 -2.46
C ILE A 442 -19.21 -6.03 -1.63
N SER A 443 -17.90 -5.80 -1.72
CA SER A 443 -16.89 -6.50 -0.93
C SER A 443 -17.07 -6.27 0.57
N ALA A 444 -17.36 -5.02 0.95
CA ALA A 444 -17.56 -4.59 2.33
C ALA A 444 -18.80 -5.28 2.97
N PHE A 445 -19.95 -5.24 2.30
CA PHE A 445 -21.14 -5.97 2.74
C PHE A 445 -20.87 -7.48 2.84
N ARG A 446 -20.18 -8.05 1.85
CA ARG A 446 -19.80 -9.46 1.90
C ARG A 446 -18.90 -9.75 3.11
N SER A 447 -18.10 -8.79 3.61
CA SER A 447 -17.13 -8.97 4.70
C SER A 447 -17.86 -9.02 6.02
N TYR A 448 -18.76 -8.05 6.17
CA TYR A 448 -19.70 -7.97 7.27
C TYR A 448 -20.48 -9.27 7.49
N PHE A 449 -21.03 -9.89 6.43
CA PHE A 449 -21.87 -11.09 6.59
C PHE A 449 -21.10 -12.40 6.77
N SER A 450 -19.89 -12.51 6.22
CA SER A 450 -19.20 -13.81 6.19
C SER A 450 -18.21 -14.05 7.32
N GLN A 451 -17.77 -12.97 7.99
CA GLN A 451 -16.87 -12.99 9.16
C GLN A 451 -15.71 -14.01 9.03
N SER A 452 -15.26 -14.27 7.81
CA SER A 452 -14.15 -15.16 7.50
C SER A 452 -13.39 -14.73 6.24
N ILE A 453 -12.08 -14.95 6.25
CA ILE A 453 -11.19 -14.62 5.14
C ILE A 453 -10.05 -15.63 5.04
N ASN A 454 -9.59 -15.90 3.81
CA ASN A 454 -8.35 -16.63 3.57
C ASN A 454 -7.20 -15.65 3.32
N TRP A 455 -6.16 -15.76 4.14
CA TRP A 455 -4.92 -15.04 3.93
C TRP A 455 -3.73 -16.00 3.94
N SER A 456 -3.09 -16.11 2.78
CA SER A 456 -1.86 -16.88 2.58
C SER A 456 -2.01 -18.36 3.00
N GLY A 457 -3.20 -18.93 2.74
CA GLY A 457 -3.51 -20.33 3.03
C GLY A 457 -3.98 -20.58 4.46
N ILE A 458 -4.17 -19.53 5.26
CA ILE A 458 -4.75 -19.60 6.61
C ILE A 458 -6.13 -18.94 6.55
N ARG A 459 -7.16 -19.64 6.97
CA ARG A 459 -8.50 -19.07 7.07
C ARG A 459 -8.76 -18.61 8.50
N TYR A 460 -9.07 -17.33 8.64
CA TYR A 460 -9.40 -16.69 9.91
C TYR A 460 -10.90 -16.49 10.00
N HIS A 461 -11.47 -16.74 11.17
CA HIS A 461 -12.87 -16.44 11.50
C HIS A 461 -12.93 -15.44 12.64
N LEU A 462 -13.72 -14.39 12.47
CA LEU A 462 -13.96 -13.39 13.49
C LEU A 462 -15.23 -13.72 14.27
N HIS A 463 -15.19 -13.48 15.58
CA HIS A 463 -16.34 -13.40 16.45
C HIS A 463 -16.15 -12.18 17.36
N ASN A 464 -17.14 -11.27 17.39
CA ASN A 464 -17.06 -10.01 18.12
C ASN A 464 -15.77 -9.21 17.84
N GLY A 465 -15.38 -9.14 16.56
CA GLY A 465 -14.20 -8.40 16.12
C GLY A 465 -12.86 -9.05 16.40
N LYS A 466 -12.84 -10.24 17.01
CA LYS A 466 -11.63 -10.97 17.37
C LYS A 466 -11.53 -12.29 16.65
N ILE A 467 -10.33 -12.73 16.34
CA ILE A 467 -10.09 -14.07 15.82
C ILE A 467 -10.56 -15.09 16.85
N SER A 468 -11.51 -15.93 16.45
CA SER A 468 -12.10 -16.99 17.28
C SER A 468 -11.72 -18.38 16.80
N LYS A 469 -11.44 -18.53 15.49
CA LYS A 469 -11.03 -19.80 14.88
C LYS A 469 -10.02 -19.55 13.78
N ILE A 470 -9.01 -20.42 13.73
CA ILE A 470 -7.96 -20.41 12.72
C ILE A 470 -7.92 -21.79 12.06
N GLU A 471 -8.23 -21.86 10.77
CA GLU A 471 -8.21 -23.09 9.99
C GLU A 471 -6.99 -23.13 9.07
N ARG A 472 -6.23 -24.23 9.12
CA ARG A 472 -5.02 -24.45 8.32
C ARG A 472 -5.16 -25.76 7.53
N HIS A 473 -6.03 -25.77 6.53
CA HIS A 473 -6.21 -26.95 5.68
C HIS A 473 -5.23 -26.94 4.51
N ARG A 474 -4.59 -28.08 4.23
CA ARG A 474 -3.70 -28.24 3.07
C ARG A 474 -4.40 -27.90 1.75
N ASP A 475 -5.70 -28.17 1.65
CA ASP A 475 -6.51 -27.96 0.45
C ASP A 475 -6.93 -26.50 0.23
N ILE A 476 -6.82 -25.66 1.27
CA ILE A 476 -7.21 -24.24 1.24
C ILE A 476 -6.02 -23.35 0.85
N VAL A 477 -4.80 -23.89 0.78
CA VAL A 477 -3.59 -23.13 0.44
C VAL A 477 -3.58 -22.80 -1.06
N PRO A 478 -3.82 -21.53 -1.45
CA PRO A 478 -3.73 -21.15 -2.84
C PRO A 478 -2.28 -21.34 -3.32
N LYS A 479 -2.09 -21.59 -4.62
CA LYS A 479 -0.75 -21.78 -5.18
C LYS A 479 0.12 -20.52 -5.03
N TYR A 480 -0.52 -19.35 -5.06
CA TYR A 480 0.09 -18.02 -5.04
C TYR A 480 -0.57 -17.11 -4.00
N THR A 481 0.18 -16.16 -3.44
CA THR A 481 -0.39 -15.05 -2.66
C THR A 481 -1.07 -14.02 -3.56
N ASP A 482 -1.91 -13.17 -2.96
CA ASP A 482 -2.68 -12.19 -3.72
C ASP A 482 -1.78 -11.10 -4.32
N LEU A 483 -0.92 -10.47 -3.52
CA LEU A 483 -0.10 -9.32 -3.94
C LEU A 483 1.13 -9.68 -4.79
N GLY A 484 1.97 -10.60 -4.30
CA GLY A 484 3.31 -10.84 -4.85
C GLY A 484 3.49 -12.14 -5.62
N GLY A 485 2.41 -12.87 -5.93
CA GLY A 485 2.52 -14.17 -6.62
C GLY A 485 3.42 -15.17 -5.86
N LYS A 486 3.49 -15.07 -4.52
CA LYS A 486 4.41 -15.87 -3.70
C LYS A 486 3.92 -17.32 -3.67
N LYS A 487 4.80 -18.27 -3.96
CA LYS A 487 4.50 -19.70 -3.81
C LYS A 487 4.36 -20.02 -2.34
N LEU A 488 3.18 -20.50 -1.97
CA LEU A 488 2.87 -21.00 -0.62
C LEU A 488 3.16 -22.50 -0.47
N ARG A 489 3.45 -23.20 -1.58
CA ARG A 489 3.86 -24.60 -1.61
C ARG A 489 5.25 -24.76 -2.21
N TRP A 490 6.14 -25.41 -1.47
CA TRP A 490 7.41 -25.88 -1.98
C TRP A 490 7.19 -27.19 -2.76
N LYS A 491 7.40 -27.18 -4.08
CA LYS A 491 7.60 -28.42 -4.85
C LYS A 491 9.11 -28.63 -4.90
N GLY A 492 9.63 -29.56 -4.12
CA GLY A 492 11.06 -29.83 -3.99
C GLY A 492 11.72 -30.16 -5.33
N GLY A 493 12.32 -29.14 -5.93
CA GLY A 493 13.17 -29.27 -7.09
C GLY A 493 13.98 -27.98 -7.26
N PRO A 494 15.27 -28.05 -7.60
CA PRO A 494 16.04 -26.85 -7.90
C PRO A 494 15.40 -26.21 -9.13
N HIS A 495 14.94 -24.96 -8.99
CA HIS A 495 14.62 -24.16 -10.14
C HIS A 495 15.93 -23.93 -10.90
N LYS A 496 16.04 -24.50 -12.11
CA LYS A 496 17.00 -24.05 -13.13
C LYS A 496 16.58 -22.66 -13.62
N VAL A 497 16.60 -21.67 -12.74
CA VAL A 497 16.90 -20.31 -13.20
C VAL A 497 18.39 -20.36 -13.44
N SER A 498 18.79 -20.34 -14.72
CA SER A 498 20.19 -20.26 -15.09
C SER A 498 20.79 -19.03 -14.42
N ILE A 499 21.46 -19.24 -13.29
CA ILE A 499 22.20 -18.23 -12.53
C ILE A 499 23.21 -17.53 -13.45
N ILE A 500 23.68 -18.21 -14.50
CA ILE A 500 24.51 -17.61 -15.56
C ILE A 500 23.74 -16.50 -16.29
N SER A 501 22.46 -16.66 -16.62
CA SER A 501 21.69 -15.58 -17.27
C SER A 501 21.42 -14.37 -16.38
N SER A 502 21.30 -14.58 -15.06
CA SER A 502 21.14 -13.53 -14.04
C SER A 502 22.45 -12.81 -13.72
N LEU A 503 23.54 -13.58 -13.53
CA LEU A 503 24.89 -13.07 -13.33
C LEU A 503 25.44 -12.40 -14.59
N CYS A 504 25.19 -12.95 -15.80
CA CYS A 504 25.60 -12.30 -17.04
C CYS A 504 24.87 -10.98 -17.28
N ARG A 505 23.60 -10.83 -16.85
CA ARG A 505 22.91 -9.53 -16.90
C ARG A 505 23.44 -8.56 -15.83
N SER A 506 23.76 -9.05 -14.63
CA SER A 506 24.38 -8.26 -13.57
C SER A 506 25.81 -7.81 -13.92
N LEU A 507 26.60 -8.67 -14.56
CA LEU A 507 27.97 -8.40 -15.00
C LEU A 507 28.00 -7.55 -16.28
N ALA A 508 27.04 -7.72 -17.19
CA ALA A 508 26.90 -6.84 -18.36
C ALA A 508 26.54 -5.39 -17.97
N CYS A 509 25.86 -5.18 -16.85
CA CYS A 509 25.68 -3.84 -16.27
C CYS A 509 26.92 -3.30 -15.53
N TRP A 510 27.93 -4.14 -15.26
CA TRP A 510 29.20 -3.75 -14.64
C TRP A 510 30.31 -3.43 -15.66
N HIS A 511 30.22 -3.96 -16.89
CA HIS A 511 31.23 -3.80 -17.95
C HIS A 511 30.76 -2.94 -19.13
N GLN A 512 30.07 -1.83 -18.88
CA GLN A 512 30.14 -0.72 -19.84
C GLN A 512 31.33 0.18 -19.45
N PRO A 513 32.39 0.23 -20.26
CA PRO A 513 33.51 1.10 -19.96
C PRO A 513 33.05 2.56 -20.02
N LYS A 514 33.51 3.33 -19.03
CA LYS A 514 33.58 4.80 -19.10
C LYS A 514 34.10 5.19 -20.48
N LYS A 515 33.25 5.81 -21.31
CA LYS A 515 33.72 6.71 -22.35
C LYS A 515 33.42 8.13 -21.88
N TYR A 516 34.47 8.75 -21.34
CA TYR A 516 34.62 10.19 -21.33
C TYR A 516 34.85 10.71 -22.77
N ASP A 517 34.43 11.96 -22.96
CA ASP A 517 34.80 12.95 -23.96
C ASP A 517 34.29 12.78 -25.41
N THR A 518 33.21 13.52 -25.74
CA THR A 518 33.30 14.89 -26.28
C THR A 518 32.05 15.72 -25.97
#